data_AF-A0A7T7XRQ1-F1
#
_entry.id   AF-A0A7T7XRQ1-F1
#
_cell.length_a   1.000
_cell.length_b   1.000
_cell.length_c   1.000
_cell.angle_alpha   90.00
_cell.angle_beta   90.00
_cell.angle_gamma   90.00
#
_symmetry.space_group_name_H-M   'P 1'
#
loop_
_entity.id
_entity.type
_entity.pdbx_description
1 polymer ?
#
loop_
_entity_poly.entity_id
_entity_poly.type
_entity_poly.pdbx_seq_one_letter_code
_entity_poly.pdbx_strand_id
1 'polypeptide(L)'
;MDTKAAKEYILHHITALKLNEKNIRELDSDINKWENRIQLAHSKGISDLAEEAEKEVLRIKNELDTLKTETADLKSGIQRMIRQLPGLAARDRSVDPDLLEQELLIVAGFMPGDEEKAAQDREFAALEKNAQADSALADLKKKLQDGNQ
;
A
#
# COMPACT_ATOMS: atom_id res chain seq x y z
N MET A 1 10.74 -5.57 1.67
CA MET A 1 10.72 -4.54 0.62
C MET A 1 10.26 -3.26 1.27
N ASP A 2 11.03 -2.18 1.11
CA ASP A 2 10.63 -0.82 1.53
C ASP A 2 9.36 -0.39 0.77
N THR A 3 8.42 0.24 1.47
CA THR A 3 7.21 0.85 0.90
C THR A 3 7.49 1.72 -0.32
N LYS A 4 8.62 2.45 -0.36
CA LYS A 4 9.00 3.28 -1.52
C LYS A 4 9.31 2.43 -2.75
N ALA A 5 10.16 1.41 -2.59
CA ALA A 5 10.52 0.49 -3.67
C ALA A 5 9.29 -0.27 -4.20
N ALA A 6 8.35 -0.65 -3.32
CA ALA A 6 7.11 -1.29 -3.73
C ALA A 6 6.22 -0.38 -4.61
N LYS A 7 6.15 0.93 -4.30
CA LYS A 7 5.41 1.91 -5.12
C LYS A 7 6.05 2.12 -6.49
N GLU A 8 7.37 2.21 -6.56
CA GLU A 8 8.12 2.33 -7.83
C GLU A 8 7.91 1.09 -8.71
N TYR A 9 7.94 -0.10 -8.11
CA TYR A 9 7.64 -1.35 -8.80
C TYR A 9 6.22 -1.37 -9.37
N ILE A 10 5.22 -0.93 -8.59
CA ILE A 10 3.83 -0.82 -9.07
C ILE A 10 3.73 0.18 -10.23
N LEU A 11 4.43 1.32 -10.16
CA LEU A 11 4.43 2.32 -11.23
C LEU A 11 5.01 1.77 -12.54
N HIS A 12 6.07 0.97 -12.47
CA HIS A 12 6.62 0.28 -13.62
C HIS A 12 5.57 -0.63 -14.29
N HIS A 13 4.87 -1.44 -13.49
CA HIS A 13 3.79 -2.30 -13.99
C HIS A 13 2.60 -1.52 -14.57
N ILE A 14 2.23 -0.39 -13.98
CA ILE A 14 1.20 0.51 -14.55
C ILE A 14 1.65 1.06 -15.91
N THR A 15 2.93 1.35 -16.08
CA THR A 15 3.48 1.85 -17.34
C THR A 15 3.43 0.77 -18.43
N ALA A 16 3.82 -0.45 -18.08
CA ALA A 16 3.67 -1.62 -18.96
C ALA A 16 2.20 -1.86 -19.33
N LEU A 17 1.27 -1.75 -18.37
CA LEU A 17 -0.17 -1.87 -18.62
C LEU A 17 -0.65 -0.86 -19.65
N LYS A 18 -0.27 0.42 -19.51
CA LYS A 18 -0.65 1.47 -20.46
C LYS A 18 -0.07 1.24 -21.85
N LEU A 19 1.15 0.70 -21.94
CA LEU A 19 1.76 0.33 -23.20
C LEU A 19 0.96 -0.80 -23.88
N ASN A 20 0.60 -1.84 -23.14
CA ASN A 20 -0.22 -2.93 -23.66
C ASN A 20 -1.61 -2.43 -24.11
N GLU A 21 -2.27 -1.56 -23.34
CA GLU A 21 -3.54 -0.94 -23.73
C GLU A 21 -3.43 -0.10 -25.01
N LYS A 22 -2.28 0.55 -25.24
CA LYS A 22 -2.00 1.24 -26.50
C LYS A 22 -1.85 0.22 -27.64
N ASN A 23 -1.03 -0.80 -27.47
CA ASN A 23 -0.77 -1.82 -28.48
C ASN A 23 -2.07 -2.56 -28.87
N ILE A 24 -2.95 -2.87 -27.91
CA ILE A 24 -4.28 -3.44 -28.17
C ILE A 24 -5.08 -2.57 -29.15
N ARG A 25 -5.11 -1.24 -28.92
CA ARG A 25 -5.82 -0.30 -29.81
C ARG A 25 -5.20 -0.22 -31.20
N GLU A 26 -3.88 -0.34 -31.29
CA GLU A 26 -3.17 -0.36 -32.58
C GLU A 26 -3.50 -1.65 -33.35
N LEU A 27 -3.47 -2.81 -32.70
CA LEU A 27 -3.86 -4.09 -33.31
C LEU A 27 -5.34 -4.10 -33.73
N ASP A 28 -6.26 -3.57 -32.92
CA ASP A 28 -7.67 -3.42 -33.30
C ASP A 28 -7.82 -2.53 -34.55
N SER A 29 -7.08 -1.43 -34.64
CA SER A 29 -7.04 -0.57 -35.82
C SER A 29 -6.50 -1.29 -37.05
N ASP A 30 -5.45 -2.10 -36.88
CA ASP A 30 -4.85 -2.87 -37.98
C ASP A 30 -5.78 -3.98 -38.47
N ILE A 31 -6.50 -4.67 -37.57
CA ILE A 31 -7.56 -5.62 -37.96
C ILE A 31 -8.59 -4.92 -38.85
N ASN A 32 -9.10 -3.75 -38.45
CA ASN A 32 -10.07 -3.01 -39.25
C ASN A 32 -9.51 -2.63 -40.63
N LYS A 33 -8.23 -2.24 -40.73
CA LYS A 33 -7.59 -1.96 -42.03
C LYS A 33 -7.53 -3.20 -42.92
N TRP A 34 -7.17 -4.35 -42.35
CA TRP A 34 -7.07 -5.60 -43.09
C TRP A 34 -8.44 -6.14 -43.50
N GLU A 35 -9.46 -6.03 -42.64
CA GLU A 35 -10.84 -6.39 -42.99
C GLU A 35 -11.37 -5.54 -44.16
N ASN A 36 -11.08 -4.24 -44.18
CA ASN A 36 -11.39 -3.39 -45.34
C ASN A 36 -10.64 -3.83 -46.62
N ARG A 37 -9.37 -4.26 -46.49
CA ARG A 37 -8.59 -4.78 -47.63
C ARG A 37 -9.15 -6.10 -48.16
N ILE A 38 -9.61 -6.99 -47.28
CA ILE A 38 -10.27 -8.26 -47.65
C ILE A 38 -11.54 -7.96 -48.44
N GLN A 39 -12.40 -7.07 -47.94
CA GLN A 39 -13.62 -6.66 -48.65
C GLN A 39 -13.32 -6.09 -50.04
N LEU A 40 -12.27 -5.24 -50.15
CA LEU A 40 -11.85 -4.68 -51.43
C LEU A 40 -11.34 -5.77 -52.38
N ALA A 41 -10.54 -6.72 -51.91
CA ALA A 41 -10.04 -7.84 -52.70
C ALA A 41 -11.19 -8.72 -53.24
N HIS A 42 -12.17 -9.05 -52.39
CA HIS A 42 -13.39 -9.77 -52.83
C HIS A 42 -14.18 -8.97 -53.87
N SER A 43 -14.36 -7.67 -53.67
CA SER A 43 -15.09 -6.82 -54.64
C SER A 43 -14.41 -6.76 -56.01
N LYS A 44 -13.10 -6.99 -56.06
CA LYS A 44 -12.29 -7.02 -57.28
C LYS A 44 -12.08 -8.43 -57.84
N GLY A 45 -12.63 -9.46 -57.19
CA GLY A 45 -12.50 -10.86 -57.61
C GLY A 45 -11.09 -11.44 -57.47
N ILE A 46 -10.23 -10.84 -56.63
CA ILE A 46 -8.85 -11.31 -56.41
C ILE A 46 -8.83 -12.19 -55.15
N SER A 47 -9.23 -13.46 -55.30
CA SER A 47 -9.40 -14.40 -54.17
C SER A 47 -8.10 -14.66 -53.41
N ASP A 48 -6.99 -14.86 -54.12
CA ASP A 48 -5.69 -15.18 -53.52
C ASP A 48 -5.21 -14.09 -52.54
N LEU A 49 -5.47 -12.81 -52.87
CA LEU A 49 -5.12 -11.69 -52.01
C LEU A 49 -6.03 -11.59 -50.79
N ALA A 50 -7.30 -11.97 -50.93
CA ALA A 50 -8.25 -12.02 -49.82
C ALA A 50 -7.86 -13.12 -48.82
N GLU A 51 -7.54 -14.32 -49.30
CA GLU A 51 -7.11 -15.45 -48.45
C GLU A 51 -5.84 -15.11 -47.66
N GLU A 52 -4.86 -14.45 -48.28
CA GLU A 52 -3.63 -14.06 -47.58
C GLU A 52 -3.89 -12.98 -46.52
N ALA A 53 -4.76 -12.02 -46.83
CA ALA A 53 -5.17 -11.00 -45.87
C ALA A 53 -5.99 -11.59 -44.70
N GLU A 54 -6.81 -12.62 -44.94
CA GLU A 54 -7.55 -13.34 -43.88
C GLU A 54 -6.60 -14.05 -42.91
N LYS A 55 -5.55 -14.70 -43.41
CA LYS A 55 -4.51 -15.31 -42.56
C LYS A 55 -3.84 -14.27 -41.67
N GLU A 56 -3.54 -13.09 -42.22
CA GLU A 56 -2.92 -12.02 -41.46
C GLU A 56 -3.87 -11.45 -40.39
N VAL A 57 -5.16 -11.27 -40.70
CA VAL A 57 -6.18 -10.91 -39.71
C VAL A 57 -6.25 -11.95 -38.59
N LEU A 58 -6.22 -13.24 -38.93
CA LEU A 58 -6.24 -14.30 -37.93
C LEU A 58 -4.99 -14.26 -37.04
N ARG A 59 -3.81 -14.03 -37.63
CA ARG A 59 -2.55 -13.85 -36.89
C ARG A 59 -2.65 -12.70 -35.89
N ILE A 60 -3.12 -11.53 -36.35
CA ILE A 60 -3.28 -10.33 -35.52
C ILE A 60 -4.33 -10.55 -34.42
N LYS A 61 -5.45 -11.24 -34.72
CA LYS A 61 -6.48 -11.58 -33.71
C LYS A 61 -5.94 -12.48 -32.60
N ASN A 62 -5.13 -13.48 -32.95
CA ASN A 62 -4.49 -14.34 -31.96
C ASN A 62 -3.49 -13.56 -31.07
N GLU A 63 -2.72 -12.64 -31.67
CA GLU A 63 -1.81 -11.75 -30.95
C GLU A 63 -2.58 -10.81 -30.00
N LEU A 64 -3.69 -10.26 -30.47
CA LEU A 64 -4.58 -9.41 -29.69
C LEU A 64 -5.17 -10.15 -28.48
N ASP A 65 -5.65 -11.38 -28.65
CA ASP A 65 -6.22 -12.17 -27.57
C ASP A 65 -5.18 -12.54 -26.51
N THR A 66 -3.97 -12.86 -26.96
CA THR A 66 -2.82 -13.10 -26.06
C THR A 66 -2.53 -11.84 -25.25
N LEU A 67 -2.39 -10.69 -25.91
CA LEU A 67 -2.09 -9.42 -25.27
C LEU A 67 -3.21 -8.95 -24.32
N LYS A 68 -4.48 -9.21 -24.66
CA LYS A 68 -5.64 -8.92 -23.79
C LYS A 68 -5.59 -9.75 -22.51
N THR A 69 -5.21 -11.03 -22.62
CA THR A 69 -5.06 -11.93 -21.47
C THR A 69 -3.94 -11.44 -20.55
N GLU A 70 -2.76 -11.15 -21.11
CA GLU A 70 -1.62 -10.60 -20.36
C GLU A 70 -1.98 -9.28 -19.66
N THR A 71 -2.73 -8.41 -20.33
CA THR A 71 -3.21 -7.14 -19.79
C THR A 71 -4.16 -7.34 -18.61
N ALA A 72 -5.07 -8.31 -18.70
CA ALA A 72 -5.97 -8.67 -17.60
C ALA A 72 -5.21 -9.21 -16.39
N ASP A 73 -4.22 -10.08 -16.63
CA ASP A 73 -3.37 -10.64 -15.58
C ASP A 73 -2.55 -9.55 -14.90
N LEU A 74 -1.92 -8.66 -15.67
CA LEU A 74 -1.15 -7.53 -15.16
C LEU A 74 -2.01 -6.60 -14.30
N LYS A 75 -3.23 -6.28 -14.76
CA LYS A 75 -4.19 -5.47 -14.01
C LYS A 75 -4.56 -6.11 -12.68
N SER A 76 -4.82 -7.42 -12.68
CA SER A 76 -5.11 -8.17 -11.45
C SER A 76 -3.91 -8.20 -10.50
N GLY A 77 -2.69 -8.34 -11.04
CA GLY A 77 -1.43 -8.27 -10.30
C GLY A 77 -1.24 -6.92 -9.61
N ILE A 78 -1.40 -5.82 -10.36
CA ILE A 78 -1.30 -4.45 -9.84
C ILE A 78 -2.30 -4.23 -8.70
N GLN A 79 -3.56 -4.67 -8.86
CA GLN A 79 -4.57 -4.54 -7.80
C GLN A 79 -4.18 -5.31 -6.53
N ARG A 80 -3.63 -6.52 -6.66
CA ARG A 80 -3.11 -7.28 -5.52
C ARG A 80 -1.98 -6.54 -4.82
N MET A 81 -1.02 -5.99 -5.57
CA MET A 81 0.09 -5.22 -5.00
C MET A 81 -0.40 -3.96 -4.26
N ILE A 82 -1.36 -3.22 -4.84
CA ILE A 82 -1.96 -2.04 -4.21
C ILE A 82 -2.64 -2.40 -2.88
N ARG A 83 -3.35 -3.54 -2.81
CA ARG A 83 -3.99 -4.00 -1.57
C ARG A 83 -2.98 -4.39 -0.48
N GLN A 84 -1.77 -4.79 -0.86
CA GLN A 84 -0.71 -5.17 0.08
C GLN A 84 0.09 -3.97 0.62
N LEU A 85 0.10 -2.83 -0.09
CA LEU A 85 0.86 -1.64 0.30
C LEU A 85 0.56 -1.14 1.73
N PRO A 86 -0.70 -1.04 2.20
CA PRO A 86 -0.97 -0.59 3.57
C PRO A 86 -0.36 -1.49 4.64
N GLY A 87 -0.32 -2.81 4.40
CA GLY A 87 0.30 -3.76 5.32
C GLY A 87 1.83 -3.60 5.38
N LEU A 88 2.46 -3.28 4.26
CA LEU A 88 3.90 -2.95 4.23
C LEU A 88 4.18 -1.64 4.97
N ALA A 89 3.37 -0.60 4.73
CA ALA A 89 3.50 0.68 5.42
C ALA A 89 3.27 0.58 6.94
N ALA A 90 2.41 -0.34 7.39
CA ALA A 90 2.20 -0.61 8.80
C ALA A 90 3.41 -1.31 9.46
N ARG A 91 4.07 -2.23 8.74
CA ARG A 91 5.31 -2.86 9.20
C ARG A 91 6.47 -1.87 9.27
N ASP A 92 6.56 -0.93 8.34
CA ASP A 92 7.58 0.13 8.38
C ASP A 92 7.34 1.13 9.54
N ARG A 93 6.12 1.18 10.09
CA ARG A 93 5.74 2.05 11.22
C ARG A 93 5.64 1.31 12.56
N SER A 94 5.86 0.00 12.60
CA SER A 94 5.84 -0.72 13.88
C SER A 94 7.07 -0.30 14.68
N VAL A 95 6.83 0.26 15.85
CA VAL A 95 7.88 0.55 16.81
C VAL A 95 8.24 -0.74 17.52
N ASP A 96 9.53 -1.02 17.66
CA ASP A 96 10.04 -2.12 18.50
C ASP A 96 9.74 -1.78 19.97
N PRO A 97 8.86 -2.53 20.66
CA PRO A 97 8.45 -2.21 22.03
C PRO A 97 9.62 -2.20 23.01
N ASP A 98 10.58 -3.12 22.84
CA ASP A 98 11.72 -3.27 23.73
C ASP A 98 12.71 -2.11 23.54
N LEU A 99 12.92 -1.69 22.28
CA LEU A 99 13.72 -0.50 21.97
C LEU A 99 13.06 0.78 22.52
N LEU A 100 11.75 0.93 22.34
CA LEU A 100 11.00 2.07 22.85
C LEU A 100 11.08 2.14 24.38
N GLU A 101 10.94 1.00 25.06
CA GLU A 101 11.08 0.93 26.51
C GLU A 101 12.48 1.38 26.96
N GLN A 102 13.53 0.92 26.29
CA GLN A 102 14.91 1.36 26.56
C GLN A 102 15.10 2.86 26.32
N GLU A 103 14.60 3.41 25.21
CA GLU A 103 14.66 4.83 24.93
C GLU A 103 13.93 5.66 26.01
N LEU A 104 12.76 5.20 26.46
CA LEU A 104 12.00 5.83 27.53
C LEU A 104 12.72 5.77 28.88
N LEU A 105 13.40 4.67 29.20
CA LEU A 105 14.22 4.55 30.41
C LEU A 105 15.36 5.57 30.40
N ILE A 106 16.07 5.69 29.27
CA ILE A 106 17.15 6.67 29.11
C ILE A 106 16.63 8.10 29.28
N VAL A 107 15.48 8.44 28.67
CA VAL A 107 14.85 9.76 28.81
C VAL A 107 14.45 10.04 30.26
N ALA A 108 14.01 9.02 31.00
CA ALA A 108 13.68 9.12 32.41
C ALA A 108 14.92 9.13 33.33
N GLY A 109 16.14 9.06 32.78
CA GLY A 109 17.40 9.12 33.51
C GLY A 109 17.92 7.77 34.02
N PHE A 110 17.33 6.65 33.58
CA PHE A 110 17.72 5.29 33.93
C PHE A 110 18.60 4.66 32.83
N MET A 111 19.40 3.66 33.19
CA MET A 111 20.22 2.92 32.22
C MET A 111 19.45 1.70 31.68
N PRO A 112 19.78 1.21 30.47
CA PRO A 112 19.25 -0.08 29.99
C PRO A 112 19.58 -1.20 30.99
N GLY A 113 18.58 -1.98 31.43
CA GLY A 113 18.73 -2.98 32.50
C GLY A 113 18.31 -2.54 33.90
N ASP A 114 17.84 -1.29 34.07
CA ASP A 114 17.30 -0.77 35.34
C ASP A 114 15.74 -0.78 35.36
N GLU A 115 15.10 -1.70 34.61
CA GLU A 115 13.64 -1.74 34.44
C GLU A 115 12.90 -1.81 35.79
N GLU A 116 13.39 -2.66 36.70
CA GLU A 116 12.80 -2.84 38.03
C GLU A 116 12.95 -1.59 38.92
N LYS A 117 14.06 -0.87 38.81
CA LYS A 117 14.27 0.37 39.57
C LYS A 117 13.36 1.48 39.07
N ALA A 118 13.22 1.62 37.75
CA ALA A 118 12.30 2.58 37.16
C ALA A 118 10.84 2.28 37.54
N ALA A 119 10.46 0.99 37.65
CA ALA A 119 9.13 0.60 38.13
C ALA A 119 8.92 0.99 39.61
N GLN A 120 9.90 0.71 40.48
CA GLN A 120 9.84 1.06 41.90
C GLN A 120 9.75 2.58 42.11
N ASP A 121 10.54 3.38 41.39
CA ASP A 121 10.50 4.84 41.49
C ASP A 121 9.14 5.42 41.06
N ARG A 122 8.49 4.84 40.05
CA ARG A 122 7.14 5.23 39.65
C ARG A 122 6.10 4.91 40.73
N GLU A 123 6.22 3.74 41.38
CA GLU A 123 5.33 3.36 42.48
C GLU A 123 5.51 4.29 43.69
N PHE A 124 6.75 4.61 44.07
CA PHE A 124 7.02 5.56 45.14
C PHE A 124 6.50 6.97 44.81
N ALA A 125 6.72 7.47 43.59
CA ALA A 125 6.17 8.75 43.15
C ALA A 125 4.63 8.78 43.19
N ALA A 126 3.97 7.68 42.83
CA ALA A 126 2.52 7.57 42.92
C ALA A 126 2.01 7.61 44.37
N LEU A 127 2.70 6.92 45.29
CA LEU A 127 2.39 6.93 46.72
C LEU A 127 2.59 8.31 47.34
N GLU A 128 3.70 8.99 47.01
CA GLU A 128 3.95 10.36 47.48
C GLU A 128 2.89 11.34 46.99
N LYS A 129 2.50 11.25 45.71
CA LYS A 129 1.44 12.09 45.14
C LYS A 129 0.10 11.86 45.85
N ASN A 130 -0.25 10.62 46.16
CA ASN A 130 -1.48 10.29 46.89
C ASN A 130 -1.43 10.81 48.33
N ALA A 131 -0.31 10.64 49.02
CA ALA A 131 -0.13 11.17 50.37
C ALA A 131 -0.22 12.71 50.42
N GLN A 132 0.34 13.39 49.41
CA GLN A 132 0.19 14.84 49.25
C GLN A 132 -1.25 15.26 48.98
N ALA A 133 -1.99 14.50 48.16
CA ALA A 133 -3.40 14.75 47.90
C ALA A 133 -4.26 14.58 49.16
N ASP A 134 -4.01 13.53 49.96
CA ASP A 134 -4.72 13.27 51.21
C ASP A 134 -4.43 14.35 52.26
N SER A 135 -3.18 14.80 52.36
CA SER A 135 -2.78 15.91 53.23
C SER A 135 -3.46 17.21 52.81
N ALA A 136 -3.44 17.54 51.51
CA ALA A 136 -4.12 18.71 50.97
C ALA A 136 -5.64 18.68 51.20
N LEU A 137 -6.26 17.49 51.09
CA LEU A 137 -7.68 17.29 51.42
C LEU A 137 -7.95 17.46 52.91
N ALA A 138 -7.08 16.99 53.79
CA ALA A 138 -7.22 17.16 55.23
C ALA A 138 -7.11 18.65 55.63
N ASP A 139 -6.18 19.38 55.04
CA ASP A 139 -6.01 20.82 55.28
C ASP A 139 -7.19 21.63 54.74
N LEU A 140 -7.74 21.26 53.58
CA LEU A 140 -8.97 21.86 53.06
C LEU A 140 -10.17 21.57 53.97
N LYS A 141 -10.31 20.33 54.48
CA LYS A 141 -11.38 19.97 55.42
C LYS A 141 -11.29 20.75 56.73
N LYS A 142 -10.08 20.95 57.27
CA LYS A 142 -9.87 21.78 58.47
C LYS A 142 -10.27 23.24 58.22
N LYS A 143 -9.81 23.84 57.12
CA LYS A 143 -10.19 25.22 56.74
C LYS A 143 -11.71 25.38 56.55
N LEU A 144 -12.40 24.36 56.04
CA LEU A 144 -13.85 24.35 55.90
C LEU A 144 -14.60 24.22 57.26
N GLN A 145 -14.02 23.52 58.24
CA GLN A 145 -14.60 23.40 59.58
C GLN A 145 -14.38 24.65 60.42
N ASP A 146 -13.21 25.28 60.32
CA ASP A 146 -12.88 26.51 61.06
C ASP A 146 -13.62 27.75 60.49
N GLY A 147 -14.04 27.71 59.23
CA GLY A 147 -14.84 28.77 58.60
C GLY A 147 -16.36 28.68 58.82
N ASN A 148 -16.83 27.74 59.65
CA ASN A 148 -18.26 27.50 59.91
C ASN A 148 -18.63 27.66 61.40
N GLN A 149 -17.84 28.44 62.15
CA GLN A 149 -18.16 28.99 63.48
C GLN A 149 -18.37 30.50 63.38
#